data_AF-S2ENA4-F1
#
_entry.id   AF-S2ENA4-F1
#
_cell.length_a   1.000
_cell.length_b   1.000
_cell.length_c   1.000
_cell.angle_alpha   90.00
_cell.angle_beta   90.00
_cell.angle_gamma   90.00
#
_symmetry.space_group_name_H-M   'P 1'
#
loop_
_entity.id
_entity.type
_entity.pdbx_description
1 polymer ?
#
loop_
_entity_poly.entity_id
_entity_poly.type
_entity_poly.pdbx_seq_one_letter_code
_entity_poly.pdbx_strand_id
1 'polypeptide(L)'
;MLALGQDEIAKYPFLADAGQYLKDKGFTLEQFGTDPDLKSLIEKAFNRIEVAADGKIYQSDLIGDQASNQAALPREVFSFLLAIVLLKLSGMHTLIKRFALAEARRAEKYLEKDLANISDESKKQLAIRVIDDLFSVQIKNRMIFCYTNI
;
A
#
# COMPACT_ATOMS: atom_id res chain seq x y z
N MET A 1 -14.86 -4.67 -11.90
CA MET A 1 -13.76 -4.65 -10.92
C MET A 1 -14.12 -3.69 -9.81
N LEU A 2 -13.88 -4.06 -8.55
CA LEU A 2 -14.11 -3.19 -7.38
C LEU A 2 -13.21 -1.96 -7.49
N ALA A 3 -13.75 -0.74 -7.46
CA ALA A 3 -12.94 0.48 -7.36
C ALA A 3 -12.41 0.65 -5.93
N LEU A 4 -11.11 0.93 -5.76
CA LEU A 4 -10.53 1.15 -4.44
C LEU A 4 -10.89 2.54 -3.90
N GLY A 5 -11.22 2.60 -2.61
CA GLY A 5 -11.35 3.85 -1.87
C GLY A 5 -9.99 4.45 -1.50
N GLN A 6 -10.00 5.65 -0.92
CA GLN A 6 -8.78 6.32 -0.49
C GLN A 6 -8.01 5.51 0.56
N ASP A 7 -8.73 4.84 1.46
CA ASP A 7 -8.14 4.02 2.51
C ASP A 7 -7.40 2.82 1.92
N GLU A 8 -8.02 2.11 0.97
CA GLU A 8 -7.40 0.98 0.29
C GLU A 8 -6.17 1.41 -0.52
N ILE A 9 -6.24 2.54 -1.23
CA ILE A 9 -5.08 3.06 -1.99
C ILE A 9 -3.93 3.42 -1.04
N ALA A 10 -4.23 4.00 0.12
CA ALA A 10 -3.21 4.35 1.11
C ALA A 10 -2.59 3.11 1.81
N LYS A 11 -3.37 2.06 2.03
CA LYS A 11 -2.89 0.77 2.59
C LYS A 11 -2.03 0.00 1.60
N TYR A 12 -2.39 0.04 0.31
CA TYR A 12 -1.78 -0.76 -0.75
C TYR A 12 -1.23 0.12 -1.90
N PRO A 13 -0.21 0.95 -1.64
CA PRO A 13 0.30 1.94 -2.59
C PRO A 13 1.05 1.33 -3.79
N PHE A 14 1.21 0.00 -3.83
CA PHE A 14 1.80 -0.75 -4.93
C PHE A 14 0.78 -1.20 -5.99
N LEU A 15 -0.53 -1.05 -5.72
CA LEU A 15 -1.58 -1.42 -6.69
C LEU A 15 -1.69 -0.41 -7.83
N ALA A 16 -2.29 -0.85 -8.94
CA ALA A 16 -2.42 -0.03 -10.16
C ALA A 16 -3.16 1.30 -9.91
N ASP A 17 -4.17 1.32 -9.04
CA ASP A 17 -4.96 2.51 -8.69
C ASP A 17 -4.10 3.58 -8.02
N ALA A 18 -3.12 3.20 -7.19
CA ALA A 18 -2.16 4.13 -6.59
C ALA A 18 -1.24 4.74 -7.65
N GLY A 19 -0.85 3.94 -8.66
CA GLY A 19 -0.12 4.42 -9.83
C GLY A 19 -0.94 5.39 -10.67
N GLN A 20 -2.24 5.13 -10.86
CA GLN A 20 -3.14 6.03 -11.57
C GLN A 20 -3.35 7.33 -10.79
N TYR A 21 -3.54 7.25 -9.47
CA TYR A 21 -3.62 8.42 -8.59
C TYR A 21 -2.43 9.36 -8.77
N LEU A 22 -1.21 8.82 -8.90
CA LEU A 22 -0.02 9.65 -9.14
C LEU A 22 -0.06 10.35 -10.51
N LYS A 23 -0.47 9.62 -11.56
CA LYS A 23 -0.62 10.21 -12.91
C LYS A 23 -1.61 11.36 -12.91
N ASP A 24 -2.74 11.19 -12.21
CA ASP A 24 -3.80 12.18 -12.15
C ASP A 24 -3.37 13.44 -11.37
N LYS A 25 -2.43 13.31 -10.42
CA LYS A 25 -1.87 14.45 -9.68
C LYS A 25 -0.83 15.24 -10.47
N GLY A 26 -0.21 14.66 -11.49
CA GLY A 26 0.64 15.38 -12.45
C GLY A 26 1.94 15.95 -11.88
N PHE A 27 2.42 15.48 -10.72
CA PHE A 27 3.70 15.93 -10.17
C PHE A 27 4.88 15.37 -10.96
N THR A 28 5.85 16.22 -11.29
CA THR A 28 7.13 15.78 -11.86
C THR A 28 8.14 15.46 -10.77
N LEU A 29 9.16 14.65 -11.07
CA LEU A 29 10.20 14.29 -10.08
C LEU A 29 11.01 15.52 -9.64
N GLU A 30 11.22 16.48 -10.53
CA GLU A 30 11.94 17.72 -10.25
C GLU A 30 11.23 18.57 -9.19
N GLN A 31 9.90 18.61 -9.22
CA GLN A 31 9.11 19.37 -8.24
C GLN A 31 9.36 18.88 -6.82
N PHE A 32 9.53 17.57 -6.60
CA PHE A 32 9.83 17.04 -5.27
C PHE A 32 11.17 17.57 -4.73
N GLY A 33 12.15 17.86 -5.60
CA GLY A 33 13.47 18.36 -5.20
C GLY A 33 13.53 19.87 -4.96
N THR A 34 12.58 20.65 -5.51
CA THR A 34 12.61 22.12 -5.46
C THR A 34 11.52 22.73 -4.61
N ASP A 35 10.38 22.06 -4.45
CA ASP A 35 9.22 22.57 -3.72
C ASP A 35 9.35 22.29 -2.20
N PRO A 36 9.43 23.33 -1.36
CA PRO A 36 9.49 23.18 0.09
C PRO A 36 8.30 22.42 0.69
N ASP A 37 7.11 22.52 0.08
CA ASP A 37 5.90 21.87 0.59
C ASP A 37 5.96 20.34 0.39
N LEU A 38 6.67 19.89 -0.64
CA LEU A 38 6.88 18.47 -0.94
C LEU A 38 8.02 17.84 -0.14
N LYS A 39 8.84 18.66 0.54
CA LYS A 39 9.97 18.18 1.35
C LYS A 39 9.55 17.16 2.40
N SER A 40 8.39 17.36 3.02
CA SER A 40 7.84 16.42 4.01
C SER A 40 7.58 15.02 3.44
N LEU A 41 7.29 14.89 2.14
CA LEU A 41 7.11 13.61 1.46
C LEU A 41 8.43 12.87 1.28
N ILE A 42 9.50 13.61 0.97
CA ILE A 42 10.87 13.08 0.89
C ILE A 42 11.34 12.60 2.26
N GLU A 43 11.15 13.42 3.30
CA GLU A 43 11.52 13.04 4.68
C GLU A 43 10.80 11.76 5.12
N LYS A 44 9.52 11.61 4.77
CA LYS A 44 8.77 10.37 5.01
C LYS A 44 9.29 9.19 4.20
N ALA A 45 9.68 9.40 2.94
CA ALA A 45 10.29 8.36 2.12
C ALA A 45 11.61 7.86 2.75
N PHE A 46 12.47 8.78 3.21
CA PHE A 46 13.69 8.43 3.93
C PHE A 46 13.37 7.68 5.23
N ASN A 47 12.42 8.17 6.02
CA ASN A 47 12.04 7.50 7.26
C ASN A 47 11.56 6.06 7.01
N ARG A 48 10.76 5.81 5.96
CA ARG A 48 10.38 4.43 5.56
C ARG A 48 11.60 3.55 5.29
N ILE A 49 12.59 4.08 4.59
CA ILE A 49 13.84 3.36 4.28
C ILE A 49 14.63 3.06 5.55
N GLU A 50 14.78 4.03 6.45
CA GLU A 50 15.48 3.87 7.73
C GLU A 50 14.80 2.82 8.62
N VAL A 51 13.47 2.90 8.75
CA VAL A 51 12.69 1.92 9.53
C VAL A 51 12.85 0.52 8.95
N ALA A 52 12.83 0.38 7.62
CA ALA A 52 13.09 -0.90 6.98
C ALA A 52 14.55 -1.37 7.15
N ALA A 53 15.51 -0.45 7.14
CA ALA A 53 16.92 -0.76 7.39
C ALA A 53 17.12 -1.39 8.78
N ASP A 54 16.39 -0.88 9.77
CA ASP A 54 16.32 -1.39 11.14
C ASP A 54 15.56 -2.73 11.28
N GLY A 55 14.97 -3.24 10.20
CA GLY A 55 14.14 -4.45 10.20
C GLY A 55 12.77 -4.25 10.86
N LYS A 56 12.35 -2.99 11.05
CA LYS A 56 11.05 -2.62 11.62
C LYS A 56 10.03 -2.38 10.49
N ILE A 57 8.76 -2.25 10.87
CA ILE A 57 7.66 -1.94 9.95
C ILE A 57 7.33 -0.46 10.09
N TYR A 58 7.24 0.26 8.98
CA TYR A 58 6.86 1.67 8.98
C TYR A 58 5.46 1.89 9.55
N GLN A 59 5.34 2.87 10.45
CA GLN A 59 4.08 3.27 11.05
C GLN A 59 3.46 4.38 10.20
N SER A 60 2.28 4.10 9.67
CA SER A 60 1.56 5.01 8.79
C SER A 60 0.98 6.21 9.51
N ASP A 61 0.71 7.28 8.77
CA ASP A 61 -0.08 8.42 9.29
C ASP A 61 -1.59 8.12 9.35
N LEU A 62 -2.02 6.92 8.96
CA LEU A 62 -3.41 6.50 9.00
C LEU A 62 -3.90 6.38 10.44
N ILE A 63 -5.01 7.04 10.77
CA ILE A 63 -5.67 6.93 12.07
C ILE A 63 -6.73 5.83 11.95
N GLY A 64 -6.60 4.75 12.72
CA GLY A 64 -7.54 3.63 12.67
C GLY A 64 -7.57 2.93 11.29
N ASP A 65 -6.43 2.89 10.59
CA ASP A 65 -6.31 2.36 9.23
C ASP A 65 -7.10 3.15 8.16
N GLN A 66 -7.52 4.38 8.46
CA GLN A 66 -8.20 5.30 7.53
C GLN A 66 -7.32 6.49 7.16
N ALA A 67 -7.46 6.97 5.93
CA ALA A 67 -6.91 8.24 5.47
C ALA A 67 -7.74 9.39 6.07
N SER A 68 -7.59 9.59 7.38
CA SER A 68 -8.39 10.52 8.21
C SER A 68 -8.28 11.99 7.79
N ASN A 69 -7.28 12.35 6.98
CA ASN A 69 -7.14 13.67 6.39
C ASN A 69 -6.81 13.57 4.90
N GLN A 70 -7.21 14.57 4.12
CA GLN A 70 -6.96 14.64 2.67
C GLN A 70 -5.47 14.56 2.30
N ALA A 71 -4.57 14.88 3.24
CA ALA A 71 -3.14 14.79 3.07
C ALA A 71 -2.56 13.38 3.33
N ALA A 72 -3.30 12.46 3.97
CA ALA A 72 -2.81 11.13 4.35
C ALA A 72 -2.58 10.26 3.12
N LEU A 73 -3.54 10.26 2.18
CA LEU A 73 -3.42 9.52 0.93
C LEU A 73 -2.22 9.98 0.09
N PRO A 74 -2.04 11.28 -0.24
CA PRO A 74 -0.82 11.75 -0.90
C PRO A 74 0.44 11.35 -0.14
N ARG A 75 0.47 11.54 1.19
CA ARG A 75 1.65 11.19 2.00
C ARG A 75 2.00 9.72 1.90
N GLU A 76 1.04 8.82 1.98
CA GLU A 76 1.28 7.39 1.90
C GLU A 76 1.77 6.96 0.51
N VAL A 77 1.10 7.40 -0.55
CA VAL A 77 1.43 7.00 -1.93
C VAL A 77 2.77 7.60 -2.39
N PHE A 78 2.97 8.92 -2.21
CA PHE A 78 4.20 9.57 -2.67
C PHE A 78 5.41 9.12 -1.86
N SER A 79 5.31 9.00 -0.54
CA SER A 79 6.46 8.54 0.27
C SER A 79 6.89 7.11 -0.10
N PHE A 80 5.94 6.22 -0.40
CA PHE A 80 6.26 4.87 -0.87
C PHE A 80 6.98 4.88 -2.22
N LEU A 81 6.48 5.62 -3.20
CA LEU A 81 7.06 5.67 -4.54
C LEU A 81 8.42 6.37 -4.57
N LEU A 82 8.57 7.47 -3.84
CA LEU A 82 9.86 8.15 -3.67
C LEU A 82 10.88 7.23 -3.00
N ALA A 83 10.48 6.44 -2.00
CA ALA A 83 11.38 5.48 -1.37
C ALA A 83 11.90 4.44 -2.38
N ILE A 84 11.02 3.92 -3.25
CA ILE A 84 11.42 3.01 -4.34
C ILE A 84 12.42 3.69 -5.30
N VAL A 85 12.15 4.93 -5.71
CA VAL A 85 13.04 5.69 -6.60
C VAL A 85 14.41 5.87 -5.95
N LEU A 86 14.47 6.35 -4.70
CA LEU A 86 15.70 6.55 -3.94
C LEU A 86 16.51 5.24 -3.80
N LEU A 87 15.83 4.14 -3.46
CA LEU A 87 16.45 2.83 -3.31
C LEU A 87 17.01 2.31 -4.65
N LYS A 88 16.26 2.46 -5.75
CA LYS A 88 16.73 2.07 -7.08
C LYS A 88 17.96 2.87 -7.51
N LEU A 89 17.95 4.18 -7.27
CA LEU A 89 19.08 5.06 -7.57
C LEU A 89 20.32 4.75 -6.71
N SER A 90 20.13 4.31 -5.46
CA SER A 90 21.24 3.97 -4.56
C SER A 90 22.02 2.71 -4.96
N GLY A 91 21.40 1.79 -5.72
CA GLY A 91 21.99 0.48 -6.05
C GLY A 91 22.16 -0.48 -4.85
N MET A 92 21.66 -0.14 -3.66
CA MET A 92 21.87 -0.92 -2.44
C MET A 92 20.91 -2.11 -2.35
N HIS A 93 21.25 -3.22 -3.03
CA HIS A 93 20.41 -4.42 -3.11
C HIS A 93 19.96 -4.98 -1.75
N THR A 94 20.82 -4.95 -0.73
CA THR A 94 20.46 -5.40 0.62
C THR A 94 19.34 -4.55 1.22
N LEU A 95 19.40 -3.23 1.01
CA LEU A 95 18.40 -2.31 1.53
C LEU A 95 17.09 -2.41 0.76
N ILE A 96 17.14 -2.61 -0.57
CA ILE A 96 15.96 -2.92 -1.39
C ILE A 96 15.22 -4.14 -0.85
N LYS A 97 15.94 -5.23 -0.54
CA LYS A 97 15.34 -6.45 0.02
C LYS A 97 14.70 -6.22 1.40
N ARG A 98 15.35 -5.44 2.27
CA ARG A 98 14.81 -5.08 3.59
C ARG A 98 13.55 -4.24 3.47
N PHE A 99 13.56 -3.25 2.58
CA PHE A 99 12.40 -2.42 2.28
C PHE A 99 11.22 -3.24 1.76
N ALA A 100 11.45 -4.10 0.77
CA ALA A 100 10.42 -4.98 0.24
C ALA A 100 9.80 -5.88 1.33
N LEU A 101 10.62 -6.45 2.21
CA LEU A 101 10.13 -7.27 3.33
C LEU A 101 9.31 -6.44 4.34
N ALA A 102 9.77 -5.24 4.68
CA ALA A 102 9.07 -4.37 5.63
C ALA A 102 7.70 -3.93 5.10
N GLU A 103 7.62 -3.53 3.82
CA GLU A 103 6.36 -3.15 3.18
C GLU A 103 5.44 -4.35 2.93
N ALA A 104 5.98 -5.53 2.61
CA ALA A 104 5.17 -6.76 2.51
C ALA A 104 4.51 -7.12 3.85
N ARG A 105 5.28 -7.08 4.96
CA ARG A 105 4.74 -7.30 6.31
C ARG A 105 3.71 -6.23 6.71
N ARG A 106 3.89 -4.99 6.23
CA ARG A 106 2.90 -3.93 6.44
C ARG A 106 1.59 -4.25 5.73
N ALA A 107 1.67 -4.63 4.45
CA ALA A 107 0.51 -5.02 3.64
C ALA A 107 -0.22 -6.24 4.23
N GLU A 108 0.53 -7.24 4.69
CA GLU A 108 0.00 -8.42 5.39
C GLU A 108 -0.86 -8.01 6.60
N LYS A 109 -0.36 -7.13 7.47
CA LYS A 109 -1.12 -6.66 8.63
C LYS A 109 -2.43 -5.94 8.26
N TYR A 110 -2.45 -5.17 7.19
CA TYR A 110 -3.70 -4.55 6.72
C TYR A 110 -4.66 -5.60 6.16
N LEU A 111 -4.14 -6.56 5.39
CA LEU A 111 -4.94 -7.61 4.79
C LEU A 111 -5.56 -8.53 5.85
N GLU A 112 -4.81 -8.91 6.88
CA GLU A 112 -5.31 -9.68 8.02
C GLU A 112 -6.49 -8.98 8.72
N LYS A 113 -6.36 -7.67 8.97
CA LYS A 113 -7.43 -6.87 9.58
C LYS A 113 -8.64 -6.72 8.67
N ASP A 114 -8.41 -6.44 7.39
CA ASP A 114 -9.49 -6.31 6.40
C ASP A 114 -10.24 -7.66 6.25
N LEU A 115 -9.54 -8.80 6.36
CA LEU A 115 -10.12 -10.15 6.32
C LEU A 115 -10.74 -10.60 7.66
N ALA A 116 -10.33 -10.06 8.81
CA ALA A 116 -10.96 -10.42 10.09
C ALA A 116 -12.48 -10.14 10.08
N ASN A 117 -12.93 -9.19 9.25
CA ASN A 117 -14.34 -8.86 9.03
C ASN A 117 -14.89 -9.44 7.70
N ILE A 118 -14.62 -10.72 7.41
CA ILE A 118 -15.09 -11.45 6.20
C ILE A 118 -16.61 -11.37 5.96
N SER A 119 -17.44 -10.98 6.94
CA SER A 119 -18.86 -10.73 6.71
C SER A 119 -19.12 -9.62 5.70
N ASP A 120 -18.17 -8.68 5.52
CA ASP A 120 -18.27 -7.60 4.55
C ASP A 120 -17.86 -8.08 3.14
N GLU A 121 -18.80 -8.05 2.21
CA GLU A 121 -18.58 -8.46 0.83
C GLU A 121 -17.55 -7.56 0.12
N SER A 122 -17.45 -6.28 0.48
CA SER A 122 -16.45 -5.36 -0.10
C SER A 122 -15.02 -5.78 0.26
N LYS A 123 -14.79 -6.23 1.51
CA LYS A 123 -13.48 -6.67 2.00
C LYS A 123 -13.06 -8.01 1.39
N LYS A 124 -14.01 -8.92 1.15
CA LYS A 124 -13.76 -10.13 0.36
C LYS A 124 -13.32 -9.80 -1.07
N GLN A 125 -14.06 -8.92 -1.75
CA GLN A 125 -13.74 -8.52 -3.13
C GLN A 125 -12.39 -7.80 -3.20
N LEU A 126 -12.03 -7.01 -2.19
CA LEU A 126 -10.71 -6.40 -2.06
C LEU A 126 -9.60 -7.45 -1.99
N ALA A 127 -9.75 -8.48 -1.14
CA ALA A 127 -8.75 -9.53 -1.02
C ALA A 127 -8.58 -10.34 -2.32
N ILE A 128 -9.68 -10.69 -2.99
CA ILE A 128 -9.65 -11.35 -4.31
C ILE A 128 -8.90 -10.47 -5.30
N ARG A 129 -9.20 -9.17 -5.31
CA ARG A 129 -8.55 -8.20 -6.21
C ARG A 129 -7.06 -8.09 -5.95
N VAL A 130 -6.63 -7.93 -4.70
CA VAL A 130 -5.21 -7.84 -4.34
C VAL A 130 -4.44 -9.09 -4.80
N ILE A 131 -5.03 -10.27 -4.62
CA ILE A 131 -4.39 -11.54 -4.98
C ILE A 131 -4.33 -11.72 -6.51
N ASP A 132 -5.38 -11.34 -7.23
CA ASP A 132 -5.38 -11.37 -8.69
C ASP A 132 -4.38 -10.36 -9.27
N ASP A 133 -4.36 -9.12 -8.78
CA ASP A 133 -3.45 -8.06 -9.25
C ASP A 133 -1.97 -8.39 -8.99
N LEU A 134 -1.64 -9.04 -7.86
CA LEU A 134 -0.25 -9.37 -7.49
C LEU A 134 0.24 -10.70 -8.05
N PHE A 135 -0.61 -11.72 -8.07
CA PHE A 135 -0.20 -13.10 -8.37
C PHE A 135 -0.89 -13.69 -9.59
N SER A 136 -1.84 -12.97 -10.20
CA SER A 136 -2.68 -13.47 -11.30
C SER A 136 -3.41 -14.77 -10.94
N VAL A 137 -3.84 -14.87 -9.66
CA VAL A 137 -4.55 -16.02 -9.11
C VAL A 137 -6.02 -15.69 -8.92
N GLN A 138 -6.89 -16.39 -9.64
CA GLN A 138 -8.34 -16.27 -9.49
C GLN A 138 -8.85 -17.14 -8.35
N ILE A 139 -9.32 -16.50 -7.28
CA ILE A 139 -9.93 -17.19 -6.15
C ILE A 139 -11.45 -17.29 -6.37
N LYS A 140 -11.98 -18.51 -6.31
CA LYS A 140 -13.43 -18.76 -6.26
C LYS A 140 -13.82 -19.21 -4.87
N ASN A 141 -14.73 -18.48 -4.23
CA ASN A 141 -15.32 -18.92 -2.99
C ASN A 141 -16.23 -20.14 -3.27
N ARG A 142 -15.82 -21.34 -2.84
CA ARG A 142 -16.74 -22.48 -2.81
C ARG A 142 -17.56 -22.39 -1.53
N MET A 143 -18.77 -21.86 -1.63
CA MET A 143 -19.83 -22.13 -0.66
C MET A 143 -20.08 -23.64 -0.67
N ILE A 144 -19.50 -24.37 0.28
CA ILE A 144 -19.92 -25.74 0.55
C ILE A 144 -21.26 -25.62 1.29
N PHE A 145 -22.36 -25.71 0.54
CA PHE A 145 -23.65 -26.02 1.14
C PHE A 145 -23.55 -27.44 1.70
N CYS A 146 -23.27 -27.57 3.00
CA CYS A 146 -23.60 -28.79 3.72
C CYS A 146 -25.13 -28.87 3.79
N TYR A 147 -25.74 -29.47 2.77
CA TYR A 147 -27.06 -30.07 2.94
C TYR A 147 -26.90 -31.30 3.83
N THR A 148 -27.08 -31.12 5.13
CA THR A 148 -27.57 -32.20 5.99
C THR A 148 -29.00 -32.48 5.54
N ASN A 149 -29.17 -33.44 4.62
CA ASN A 149 -30.43 -34.15 4.47
C ASN A 149 -30.61 -35.00 5.74
N ILE A 150 -31.53 -34.57 6.60
CA ILE A 150 -32.20 -35.44 7.58
C ILE A 150 -33.48 -35.94 6.92
#